data_AF-A0A1I2DN25-F1
#
_entry.id   AF-A0A1I2DN25-F1
#
_cell.length_a   1.000
_cell.length_b   1.000
_cell.length_c   1.000
_cell.angle_alpha   90.00
_cell.angle_beta   90.00
_cell.angle_gamma   90.00
#
_symmetry.space_group_name_H-M   'P 1'
#
loop_
_entity.id
_entity.type
_entity.pdbx_description
1 polymer ?
#
loop_
_entity_poly.entity_id
_entity_poly.type
_entity_poly.pdbx_seq_one_letter_code
_entity_poly.pdbx_strand_id
1 'polypeptide(L)'
;MFWLPGGPGLSVRGAFAANDRGKLRTWLELRAVADLVVLEQRGDSVRGEMLTDTREAWPQDRPASVEASAESMRARARAAVHANPDKDLSGYDIAEFVADVDDLRRALGYEKISLFVGSFGSQWGLAVIRLHPQIVARAVLSGVEPPDNGYDMPFYLLRTEPAAKQAIFNF
;
A
#
# COMPACT_ATOMS: atom_id res chain seq x y z
N MET A 1 -3.56 4.87 18.51
CA MET A 1 -4.16 4.63 17.18
C MET A 1 -3.04 4.63 16.17
N PHE A 2 -2.86 3.53 15.45
CA PHE A 2 -1.85 3.38 14.42
C PHE A 2 -2.52 3.65 13.07
N TRP A 3 -2.09 4.73 12.42
CA TRP A 3 -2.49 5.04 11.06
C TRP A 3 -1.50 4.43 10.09
N LEU A 4 -2.02 3.55 9.24
CA LEU A 4 -1.31 2.84 8.21
C LEU A 4 -1.67 3.50 6.84
N PRO A 5 -0.86 4.46 6.34
CA PRO A 5 -1.15 5.18 5.11
C PRO A 5 -1.23 4.25 3.90
N GLY A 6 -2.08 4.65 2.94
CA GLY A 6 -2.21 4.03 1.64
C GLY A 6 -1.15 4.47 0.64
N GLY A 7 -1.53 4.59 -0.63
CA GLY A 7 -0.60 4.75 -1.74
C GLY A 7 -0.70 3.53 -2.66
N PRO A 8 0.29 2.61 -2.71
CA PRO A 8 1.52 2.58 -1.90
C PRO A 8 2.43 3.79 -2.18
N GLY A 9 3.38 4.07 -1.28
CA GLY A 9 4.32 5.20 -1.45
C GLY A 9 3.80 6.58 -0.99
N LEU A 10 2.88 6.61 0.00
CA LEU A 10 2.45 7.87 0.60
C LEU A 10 3.32 8.28 1.81
N SER A 11 4.22 9.24 1.60
CA SER A 11 4.82 9.99 2.71
C SER A 11 3.83 11.02 3.29
N VAL A 12 3.40 10.77 4.53
CA VAL A 12 2.51 11.64 5.30
C VAL A 12 3.18 12.98 5.62
N ARG A 13 4.51 12.98 5.84
CA ARG A 13 5.26 14.24 6.00
C ARG A 13 5.24 15.07 4.71
N GLY A 14 5.40 14.44 3.55
CA GLY A 14 5.27 15.08 2.25
C GLY A 14 3.89 15.71 2.05
N ALA A 15 2.83 14.98 2.42
CA ALA A 15 1.46 15.47 2.35
C ALA A 15 1.19 16.68 3.27
N PHE A 16 1.76 16.70 4.48
CA PHE A 16 1.63 17.84 5.38
C PHE A 16 2.42 19.08 4.93
N ALA A 17 3.54 18.90 4.23
CA ALA A 17 4.31 20.01 3.66
C ALA A 17 3.54 20.73 2.53
N ALA A 18 2.64 20.02 1.82
CA ALA A 18 1.85 20.54 0.70
C ALA A 18 0.56 21.29 1.09
N ASN A 19 0.39 21.65 2.37
CA ASN A 19 -0.67 22.55 2.86
C ASN A 19 -2.11 21.99 2.90
N ASP A 20 -2.32 20.66 2.97
CA ASP A 20 -3.63 20.05 3.25
C ASP A 20 -3.96 20.08 4.76
N ARG A 21 -4.10 21.29 5.30
CA ARG A 21 -4.37 21.54 6.74
C ARG A 21 -5.74 20.97 7.18
N GLY A 22 -6.67 20.79 6.25
CA GLY A 22 -8.00 20.26 6.52
C GLY A 22 -7.97 18.80 6.98
N LYS A 23 -7.31 17.92 6.21
CA LYS A 23 -7.16 16.51 6.61
C LYS A 23 -6.33 16.37 7.87
N LEU A 24 -5.22 17.11 7.99
CA LEU A 24 -4.40 17.12 9.22
C LEU A 24 -5.24 17.42 10.46
N ARG A 25 -6.18 18.37 10.39
CA ARG A 25 -7.04 18.74 11.52
C ARG A 25 -7.90 17.58 11.98
N THR A 26 -8.57 16.88 11.07
CA THR A 26 -9.37 15.69 11.40
C THR A 26 -8.53 14.60 12.06
N TRP A 27 -7.29 14.39 11.62
CA TRP A 27 -6.39 13.42 12.26
C TRP A 27 -5.96 13.86 13.65
N LEU A 28 -5.66 15.15 13.85
CA LEU A 28 -5.26 15.68 15.14
C LEU A 28 -6.40 15.63 16.18
N GLU A 29 -7.66 15.68 15.76
CA GLU A 29 -8.80 15.50 16.68
C GLU A 29 -8.79 14.13 17.36
N LEU A 30 -8.25 13.09 16.70
CA LEU A 30 -8.10 11.76 17.29
C LEU A 30 -7.14 11.75 18.50
N ARG A 31 -6.23 12.72 18.59
CA ARG A 31 -5.35 12.89 19.75
C ARG A 31 -6.08 13.24 21.03
N ALA A 32 -7.33 13.69 20.95
CA ALA A 32 -8.15 13.95 22.13
C ALA A 32 -8.47 12.66 22.91
N VAL A 33 -8.38 11.49 22.28
CA VAL A 33 -8.81 10.21 22.86
C VAL A 33 -7.77 9.09 22.79
N ALA A 34 -6.71 9.23 21.98
CA ALA A 34 -5.63 8.26 21.88
C ALA A 34 -4.37 8.89 21.30
N ASP A 35 -3.19 8.33 21.61
CA ASP A 35 -1.97 8.67 20.88
C ASP A 35 -2.14 8.38 19.39
N LEU A 36 -1.72 9.31 18.53
CA LEU A 36 -1.70 9.12 17.08
C LEU A 36 -0.29 8.75 16.64
N VAL A 37 -0.14 7.53 16.14
CA VAL A 37 1.12 7.00 15.59
C VAL A 37 0.91 6.82 14.09
N VAL A 38 1.80 7.40 13.28
CA VAL A 38 1.81 7.24 11.83
C VAL A 38 3.04 6.45 11.45
N LEU A 39 2.85 5.34 10.75
CA LEU A 39 3.94 4.52 10.25
C LEU A 39 4.02 4.66 8.73
N GLU A 40 5.05 5.34 8.23
CA GLU A 40 5.38 5.34 6.80
C GLU A 40 5.97 3.98 6.42
N GLN A 41 5.68 3.48 5.21
CA GLN A 41 6.20 2.20 4.74
C GLN A 41 7.74 2.27 4.66
N ARG A 42 8.44 1.16 4.92
CA ARG A 42 9.87 1.06 4.60
C ARG A 42 10.08 1.40 3.12
N GLY A 43 11.13 2.16 2.81
CA GLY A 43 11.35 2.71 1.47
C GLY A 43 10.48 3.89 1.09
N ASP A 44 9.68 4.46 2.00
CA ASP A 44 8.79 5.58 1.71
C ASP A 44 8.86 6.70 2.78
N SER A 45 10.02 6.90 3.39
CA SER A 45 10.22 7.97 4.37
C SER A 45 11.32 8.94 3.98
N VAL A 46 10.97 10.23 3.91
CA VAL A 46 11.91 11.33 3.59
C VAL A 46 13.04 11.47 4.62
N ARG A 47 12.83 11.01 5.86
CA ARG A 47 13.85 11.03 6.92
C ARG A 47 14.61 9.71 7.09
N GLY A 48 14.14 8.67 6.43
CA GLY A 48 14.78 7.36 6.41
C GLY A 48 15.20 7.04 5.00
N GLU A 49 14.71 5.92 4.50
CA GLU A 49 14.94 5.50 3.13
C GLU A 49 13.73 5.84 2.25
N MET A 50 13.99 6.33 1.04
CA MET A 50 13.00 6.62 0.02
C MET A 50 13.43 5.94 -1.28
N LEU A 51 12.67 4.94 -1.73
CA LEU A 51 12.82 4.33 -3.04
C LEU A 51 12.14 5.20 -4.07
N THR A 52 12.85 5.49 -5.16
CA THR A 52 12.32 6.26 -6.28
C THR A 52 12.28 5.39 -7.51
N ASP A 53 11.16 5.42 -8.22
CA ASP A 53 11.01 4.82 -9.55
C ASP A 53 10.55 5.90 -10.54
N THR A 54 11.08 5.85 -11.75
CA THR A 54 10.67 6.71 -12.86
C THR A 54 9.91 5.87 -13.86
N ARG A 55 8.62 6.13 -14.00
CA ARG A 55 7.76 5.47 -14.99
C ARG A 55 7.78 6.26 -16.29
N GLU A 56 8.20 5.61 -17.38
CA GLU A 56 7.97 6.16 -18.72
C GLU A 56 6.46 6.20 -19.03
N ALA A 57 6.02 7.30 -19.63
CA ALA A 57 4.65 7.45 -20.09
C ALA A 57 4.32 6.35 -21.10
N TRP A 58 3.11 5.79 -20.97
CA TRP A 58 2.65 4.81 -21.93
C TRP A 58 2.45 5.46 -23.30
N PRO A 59 2.89 4.82 -24.41
CA PRO A 59 2.63 5.35 -25.74
C PRO A 59 1.13 5.57 -25.94
N GLN A 60 0.74 6.77 -26.38
CA GLN A 60 -0.67 7.16 -26.59
C GLN A 60 -1.12 6.95 -28.05
N ASP A 61 -0.19 6.60 -28.93
CA ASP A 61 -0.39 6.35 -30.36
C ASP A 61 -0.87 4.93 -30.67
N ARG A 62 -0.96 4.07 -29.65
CA ARG A 62 -1.44 2.68 -29.76
C ARG A 62 -2.18 2.23 -28.49
N PRO A 63 -3.13 1.30 -28.62
CA PRO A 63 -3.74 0.66 -27.46
C PRO A 63 -2.72 -0.08 -26.59
N ALA A 64 -2.96 -0.13 -25.28
CA ALA A 64 -2.21 -1.01 -24.40
C ALA A 64 -2.52 -2.49 -24.71
N SER A 65 -1.52 -3.36 -24.64
CA SER A 65 -1.70 -4.81 -24.61
C SER A 65 -1.21 -5.39 -23.29
N VAL A 66 -1.68 -6.59 -22.95
CA VAL A 66 -1.26 -7.30 -21.74
C VAL A 66 0.23 -7.62 -21.82
N GLU A 67 0.71 -8.06 -22.98
CA GLU A 67 2.10 -8.44 -23.23
C GLU A 67 3.03 -7.23 -23.11
N ALA A 68 2.66 -6.09 -23.72
CA ALA A 68 3.43 -4.86 -23.62
C ALA A 68 3.49 -4.37 -22.17
N SER A 69 2.36 -4.41 -21.46
CA SER A 69 2.28 -4.02 -20.05
C SER A 69 3.17 -4.92 -19.18
N ALA A 70 3.11 -6.24 -19.39
CA ALA A 70 3.94 -7.20 -18.67
C ALA A 70 5.44 -7.00 -18.96
N GLU A 71 5.82 -6.75 -20.22
CA GLU A 71 7.22 -6.49 -20.56
C GLU A 71 7.73 -5.19 -19.93
N SER A 72 6.92 -4.13 -19.95
CA SER A 72 7.24 -2.88 -19.26
C SER A 72 7.40 -3.07 -17.75
N MET A 73 6.49 -3.82 -17.10
CA MET A 73 6.61 -4.14 -15.69
C MET A 73 7.90 -4.92 -15.38
N ARG A 74 8.25 -5.91 -16.20
CA ARG A 74 9.51 -6.66 -16.04
C ARG A 74 10.73 -5.77 -16.26
N ALA A 75 10.73 -4.90 -17.26
CA ALA A 75 11.81 -3.97 -17.52
C ALA A 75 12.00 -3.00 -16.35
N ARG A 76 10.90 -2.46 -15.80
CA ARG A 76 10.93 -1.60 -14.61
C ARG A 76 11.44 -2.34 -13.38
N ALA A 77 11.00 -3.57 -13.14
CA ALA A 77 11.51 -4.38 -12.03
C ALA A 77 13.03 -4.61 -12.14
N ARG A 78 13.53 -4.95 -13.34
CA ARG A 78 14.97 -5.10 -13.59
C ARG A 78 15.74 -3.78 -13.35
N ALA A 79 15.20 -2.66 -13.82
CA ALA A 79 15.79 -1.35 -13.61
C ALA A 79 15.83 -0.96 -12.13
N ALA A 80 14.75 -1.21 -11.38
CA ALA A 80 14.68 -0.96 -9.95
C ALA A 80 15.72 -1.77 -9.17
N VAL A 81 15.88 -3.07 -9.48
CA VAL A 81 16.93 -3.93 -8.88
C VAL A 81 18.32 -3.39 -9.21
N HIS A 82 18.57 -3.02 -10.47
CA HIS A 82 19.87 -2.48 -10.88
C HIS A 82 20.20 -1.15 -10.21
N ALA A 83 19.20 -0.27 -10.03
CA ALA A 83 19.36 1.05 -9.42
C ALA A 83 19.56 1.01 -7.89
N ASN A 84 19.25 -0.12 -7.24
CA ASN A 84 19.33 -0.30 -5.80
C ASN A 84 20.22 -1.50 -5.43
N PRO A 85 21.50 -1.54 -5.85
CA PRO A 85 22.37 -2.71 -5.68
C PRO A 85 22.74 -3.00 -4.23
N ASP A 86 22.57 -2.03 -3.34
CA ASP A 86 22.85 -2.08 -1.91
C ASP A 86 21.63 -2.51 -1.06
N LYS A 87 20.49 -2.80 -1.70
CA LYS A 87 19.22 -3.07 -1.02
C LYS A 87 18.64 -4.41 -1.41
N ASP A 88 18.09 -5.10 -0.42
CA ASP A 88 17.28 -6.29 -0.65
C ASP A 88 15.83 -5.88 -0.93
N LEU A 89 15.48 -5.74 -2.21
CA LEU A 89 14.14 -5.34 -2.61
C LEU A 89 13.06 -6.39 -2.27
N SER A 90 13.45 -7.62 -1.91
CA SER A 90 12.48 -8.62 -1.45
C SER A 90 11.86 -8.26 -0.09
N GLY A 91 12.54 -7.42 0.70
CA GLY A 91 12.05 -6.95 2.00
C GLY A 91 10.97 -5.88 1.94
N TYR A 92 10.54 -5.41 0.76
CA TYR A 92 9.49 -4.38 0.61
C TYR A 92 8.15 -5.05 0.30
N ASP A 93 7.72 -5.93 1.20
CA ASP A 93 6.49 -6.71 1.08
C ASP A 93 5.55 -6.51 2.28
N ILE A 94 4.32 -7.05 2.16
CA ILE A 94 3.28 -6.90 3.18
C ILE A 94 3.64 -7.62 4.48
N ALA A 95 4.32 -8.78 4.43
CA ALA A 95 4.66 -9.53 5.64
C ALA A 95 5.68 -8.75 6.48
N GLU A 96 6.64 -8.14 5.80
CA GLU A 96 7.63 -7.25 6.37
C GLU A 96 7.01 -5.96 6.94
N PHE A 97 6.02 -5.37 6.25
CA PHE A 97 5.29 -4.21 6.80
C PHE A 97 4.52 -4.57 8.07
N VAL A 98 4.00 -5.80 8.17
CA VAL A 98 3.34 -6.30 9.38
C VAL A 98 4.33 -6.46 10.53
N ALA A 99 5.53 -6.95 10.24
CA ALA A 99 6.61 -7.03 11.23
C ALA A 99 6.98 -5.63 11.76
N ASP A 100 7.12 -4.64 10.88
CA ASP A 100 7.41 -3.24 11.26
C ASP A 100 6.33 -2.66 12.20
N VAL A 101 5.06 -3.01 11.98
CA VAL A 101 3.96 -2.60 12.87
C VAL A 101 4.13 -3.20 14.27
N ASP A 102 4.43 -4.49 14.37
CA ASP A 102 4.61 -5.15 15.68
C ASP A 102 5.87 -4.65 16.40
N ASP A 103 6.96 -4.43 15.67
CA ASP A 103 8.20 -3.88 16.22
C ASP A 103 7.99 -2.47 16.76
N LEU A 104 7.35 -1.59 15.98
CA LEU A 104 7.04 -0.24 16.44
C LEU A 104 6.08 -0.26 17.64
N ARG A 105 5.06 -1.13 17.62
CA ARG A 105 4.13 -1.30 18.75
C ARG A 105 4.89 -1.65 20.03
N ARG A 106 5.81 -2.62 19.96
CA ARG A 106 6.63 -3.05 21.11
C ARG A 106 7.56 -1.94 21.57
N ALA A 107 8.23 -1.26 20.65
CA ALA A 107 9.14 -0.16 20.95
C ALA A 107 8.44 1.00 21.67
N LEU A 108 7.18 1.27 21.34
CA LEU A 108 6.36 2.28 22.00
C LEU A 108 5.61 1.77 23.25
N GLY A 109 5.75 0.48 23.60
CA GLY A 109 5.19 -0.09 24.83
C GLY A 109 3.68 -0.38 24.80
N TYR A 110 3.04 -0.44 23.63
CA TYR A 110 1.61 -0.71 23.54
C TYR A 110 1.32 -2.22 23.54
N GLU A 111 0.47 -2.72 24.43
CA GLU A 111 0.04 -4.12 24.40
C GLU A 111 -0.85 -4.41 23.17
N LYS A 112 -1.84 -3.52 22.92
CA LYS A 112 -2.73 -3.58 21.76
C LYS A 112 -2.84 -2.22 21.09
N ILE A 113 -3.12 -2.25 19.79
CA ILE A 113 -3.26 -1.05 18.95
C ILE A 113 -4.62 -1.03 18.26
N SER A 114 -5.17 0.16 18.08
CA SER A 114 -6.30 0.38 17.18
C SER A 114 -5.77 0.80 15.82
N LEU A 115 -6.20 0.12 14.76
CA LEU A 115 -5.80 0.42 13.38
C LEU A 115 -6.77 1.41 12.75
N PHE A 116 -6.22 2.38 12.02
CA PHE A 116 -6.96 3.23 11.10
C PHE A 116 -6.29 3.12 9.74
N VAL A 117 -6.97 2.61 8.73
CA VAL A 117 -6.33 2.24 7.46
C VAL A 117 -7.24 2.50 6.27
N GLY A 118 -6.65 2.70 5.08
CA GLY A 118 -7.43 2.75 3.85
C GLY A 118 -6.64 2.73 2.55
N SER A 119 -7.31 2.42 1.43
CA SER A 119 -6.67 2.10 0.13
C SER A 119 -5.62 1.00 0.33
N PHE A 120 -4.42 1.11 -0.23
CA PHE A 120 -3.32 0.16 0.03
C PHE A 120 -3.06 -0.05 1.54
N GLY A 121 -3.34 0.95 2.37
CA GLY A 121 -3.35 0.90 3.84
C GLY A 121 -4.11 -0.30 4.40
N SER A 122 -5.22 -0.63 3.75
CA SER A 122 -6.08 -1.74 4.14
C SER A 122 -5.46 -3.11 3.86
N GLN A 123 -4.57 -3.25 2.86
CA GLN A 123 -3.92 -4.53 2.56
C GLN A 123 -3.04 -4.98 3.73
N TRP A 124 -2.13 -4.12 4.19
CA TRP A 124 -1.29 -4.44 5.34
C TRP A 124 -2.03 -4.34 6.67
N GLY A 125 -3.02 -3.46 6.81
CA GLY A 125 -3.92 -3.47 7.97
C GLY A 125 -4.67 -4.79 8.16
N LEU A 126 -5.20 -5.36 7.08
CA LEU A 126 -5.82 -6.69 7.07
C LEU A 126 -4.80 -7.79 7.32
N ALA A 127 -3.57 -7.65 6.81
CA ALA A 127 -2.50 -8.59 7.09
C ALA A 127 -2.09 -8.60 8.57
N VAL A 128 -2.01 -7.44 9.24
CA VAL A 128 -1.80 -7.34 10.69
C VAL A 128 -2.91 -8.08 11.45
N ILE A 129 -4.18 -7.83 11.08
CA ILE A 129 -5.32 -8.51 11.72
C ILE A 129 -5.25 -10.02 11.52
N ARG A 130 -4.83 -10.49 10.34
CA ARG A 130 -4.73 -11.91 10.00
C ARG A 130 -3.57 -12.61 10.73
N LEU A 131 -2.39 -11.99 10.74
CA LEU A 131 -1.16 -12.58 11.26
C LEU A 131 -0.97 -12.35 12.77
N HIS A 132 -1.47 -11.24 13.30
CA HIS A 132 -1.36 -10.86 14.71
C HIS A 132 -2.70 -10.39 15.31
N PRO A 133 -3.78 -11.16 15.23
CA PRO A 133 -5.11 -10.73 15.72
C PRO A 133 -5.09 -10.30 17.20
N GLN A 134 -4.22 -10.90 18.01
CA GLN A 134 -4.08 -10.61 19.44
C GLN A 134 -3.62 -9.19 19.76
N ILE A 135 -2.89 -8.53 18.85
CA ILE A 135 -2.37 -7.17 19.07
C ILE A 135 -3.35 -6.09 18.63
N VAL A 136 -4.46 -6.44 17.98
CA VAL A 136 -5.44 -5.48 17.45
C VAL A 136 -6.61 -5.33 18.42
N ALA A 137 -6.83 -4.13 18.92
CA ALA A 137 -7.98 -3.81 19.78
C ALA A 137 -9.23 -3.48 18.95
N ARG A 138 -9.08 -2.66 17.91
CA ARG A 138 -10.14 -2.18 17.01
C ARG A 138 -9.54 -1.86 15.65
N ALA A 139 -10.33 -1.90 14.60
CA ALA A 139 -9.90 -1.48 13.27
C ALA A 139 -10.99 -0.66 12.57
N VAL A 140 -10.59 0.45 11.96
CA VAL A 140 -11.41 1.23 11.02
C VAL A 140 -10.76 1.11 9.65
N LEU A 141 -11.51 0.61 8.67
CA LEU A 141 -11.06 0.38 7.31
C LEU A 141 -11.89 1.27 6.36
N SER A 142 -11.24 1.96 5.43
CA SER A 142 -11.91 2.79 4.41
C SER A 142 -11.32 2.52 3.02
N GLY A 143 -12.15 2.43 1.98
CA GLY A 143 -11.68 2.11 0.61
C GLY A 143 -10.85 0.83 0.60
N VAL A 144 -11.48 -0.28 1.02
CA VAL A 144 -10.77 -1.54 1.27
C VAL A 144 -10.35 -2.21 -0.04
N GLU A 145 -9.06 -2.54 -0.13
CA GLU A 145 -8.45 -3.36 -1.17
C GLU A 145 -8.09 -4.73 -0.56
N PRO A 146 -8.79 -5.83 -0.92
CA PRO A 146 -8.52 -7.13 -0.34
C PRO A 146 -7.19 -7.71 -0.85
N PRO A 147 -6.33 -8.28 0.00
CA PRO A 147 -5.04 -8.85 -0.42
C PRO A 147 -5.20 -10.00 -1.42
N ASP A 148 -6.30 -10.75 -1.35
CA ASP A 148 -6.60 -11.88 -2.25
C ASP A 148 -7.45 -11.49 -3.47
N ASN A 149 -7.76 -10.19 -3.65
CA ASN A 149 -8.61 -9.70 -4.74
C ASN A 149 -8.20 -8.29 -5.20
N GLY A 150 -6.90 -8.10 -5.45
CA GLY A 150 -6.27 -6.82 -5.81
C GLY A 150 -6.51 -6.31 -7.24
N TYR A 151 -7.60 -6.72 -7.90
CA TYR A 151 -7.96 -6.19 -9.21
C TYR A 151 -9.19 -5.30 -9.10
N ASP A 152 -9.02 -4.00 -9.33
CA ASP A 152 -10.10 -3.04 -9.60
C ASP A 152 -10.81 -3.29 -10.93
N MET A 153 -10.31 -4.25 -11.73
CA MET A 153 -10.99 -4.74 -12.91
C MET A 153 -12.08 -5.75 -12.52
N PRO A 154 -13.29 -5.65 -13.09
CA PRO A 154 -14.41 -6.52 -12.75
C PRO A 154 -14.26 -7.92 -13.36
N PHE A 155 -13.10 -8.57 -13.25
CA PHE A 155 -12.85 -9.92 -13.75
C PHE A 155 -13.85 -10.94 -13.19
N TYR A 156 -14.38 -10.70 -11.99
CA TYR A 156 -15.44 -11.52 -11.41
C TYR A 156 -16.79 -11.36 -12.14
N LEU A 157 -17.11 -10.18 -12.69
CA LEU A 157 -18.27 -9.99 -13.58
C LEU A 157 -18.03 -10.65 -14.96
N LEU A 158 -16.78 -10.65 -15.43
CA LEU A 158 -16.41 -11.32 -16.70
C LEU A 158 -16.34 -12.85 -16.55
N ARG A 159 -16.22 -13.39 -15.32
CA ARG A 159 -16.32 -14.84 -15.07
C ARG A 159 -17.75 -15.37 -15.24
N THR A 160 -18.76 -14.53 -15.01
CA THR A 160 -20.18 -14.90 -15.14
C THR A 160 -20.74 -14.72 -16.54
N GLU A 161 -20.00 -14.08 -17.45
CA GLU A 161 -20.42 -13.76 -18.82
C GLU A 161 -19.52 -14.49 -19.85
N PRO A 162 -19.99 -15.59 -20.48
CA PRO A 162 -19.23 -16.32 -21.48
C PRO A 162 -18.76 -15.46 -22.67
N ALA A 163 -19.54 -14.44 -23.06
CA ALA A 163 -19.24 -13.53 -24.16
C ALA A 163 -18.00 -12.67 -23.90
N ALA A 164 -17.76 -12.28 -22.65
CA ALA A 164 -16.60 -11.49 -22.25
C ALA A 164 -15.28 -12.28 -22.34
N LYS A 165 -15.31 -13.59 -22.08
CA LYS A 165 -14.13 -14.46 -22.24
C LYS A 165 -13.65 -14.52 -23.69
N GLN A 166 -14.59 -14.58 -24.63
CA GLN A 166 -14.27 -14.76 -26.05
C GLN A 166 -13.72 -13.48 -26.69
N ALA A 167 -14.20 -12.31 -26.28
CA ALA A 167 -13.71 -11.02 -26.77
C ALA A 167 -12.28 -10.67 -26.31
N ILE A 168 -11.82 -11.22 -25.17
CA ILE A 168 -10.51 -10.89 -24.58
C ILE A 168 -9.47 -11.97 -24.87
N PHE A 169 -9.85 -13.26 -24.87
CA PHE A 169 -8.87 -14.35 -24.88
C PHE A 169 -8.76 -15.12 -26.19
N ASN A 170 -9.52 -14.78 -27.25
CA ASN A 170 -9.41 -15.35 -28.61
C ASN A 170 -8.84 -16.79 -28.65
N PHE A 171 -9.58 -17.75 -28.09
CA PHE A 171 -9.40 -19.18 -28.39
C PHE A 171 -10.26 -19.55 -29.61
#